data_AF-A0A533UH68-F1
#
_entry.id   AF-A0A533UH68-F1
#
_cell.length_a   1.000
_cell.length_b   1.000
_cell.length_c   1.000
_cell.angle_alpha   90.00
_cell.angle_beta   90.00
_cell.angle_gamma   90.00
#
_symmetry.space_group_name_H-M   'P 1'
#
loop_
_entity.id
_entity.type
_entity.pdbx_description
1 polymer ?
#
loop_
_entity_poly.entity_id
_entity_poly.type
_entity_poly.pdbx_seq_one_letter_code
_entity_poly.pdbx_strand_id
1 'polypeptide(L)'
;MSDDLINSVKQLIQLDKGDPGRLEYILEMLTKDRILPLSDQKYLENIIPLYLGEKDSESIQRKNEYTITNLQKEVQNLNEKLVKLEQSGFKKYVGKKSILFFVTVFVGWNALQPYIATFLNLIFPSNLVQNFFPLSLLTNHLNYPVLQFVFTAMICAWVFIGIIHLTGFIRSRKTL
;
A
#
# COMPACT_ATOMS: atom_id res chain seq x y z
N MET A 1 -12.32 -32.15 42.04
CA MET A 1 -12.38 -30.84 42.73
C MET A 1 -11.03 -30.12 42.75
N SER A 2 -9.89 -30.82 42.77
CA SER A 2 -8.55 -30.22 42.63
C SER A 2 -8.26 -29.67 41.22
N ASP A 3 -8.76 -30.33 40.17
CA ASP A 3 -8.43 -29.96 38.77
C ASP A 3 -8.96 -28.58 38.35
N ASP A 4 -10.17 -28.21 38.74
CA ASP A 4 -10.77 -26.90 38.42
C ASP A 4 -10.00 -25.75 39.09
N LEU A 5 -9.48 -26.01 40.29
CA LEU A 5 -8.72 -25.06 41.08
C LEU A 5 -7.29 -24.91 40.53
N ILE A 6 -6.68 -26.02 40.08
CA ILE A 6 -5.41 -26.00 39.32
C ILE A 6 -5.56 -25.19 38.03
N ASN A 7 -6.66 -25.38 37.29
CA ASN A 7 -6.91 -24.63 36.05
C ASN A 7 -7.09 -23.13 36.32
N SER A 8 -7.83 -22.78 37.38
CA SER A 8 -8.02 -21.39 37.81
C SER A 8 -6.68 -20.73 38.18
N VAL A 9 -5.81 -21.41 38.91
CA VAL A 9 -4.46 -20.88 39.25
C VAL A 9 -3.59 -20.70 38.02
N LYS A 10 -3.61 -21.65 37.07
CA LYS A 10 -2.90 -21.52 35.78
C LYS A 10 -3.37 -20.29 34.98
N GLN A 11 -4.68 -20.04 34.95
CA GLN A 11 -5.24 -18.87 34.29
C GLN A 11 -4.80 -17.56 34.96
N LEU A 12 -4.76 -17.51 36.30
CA LEU A 12 -4.25 -16.33 37.03
C LEU A 12 -2.79 -16.03 36.70
N ILE A 13 -1.94 -17.07 36.57
CA ILE A 13 -0.54 -16.93 36.16
C ILE A 13 -0.44 -16.41 34.72
N GLN A 14 -1.23 -16.95 33.79
CA GLN A 14 -1.24 -16.51 32.38
C GLN A 14 -1.72 -15.07 32.21
N LEU A 15 -2.65 -14.61 33.05
CA LEU A 15 -3.19 -13.26 33.03
C LEU A 15 -2.32 -12.25 33.79
N ASP A 16 -1.22 -12.69 34.39
CA ASP A 16 -0.34 -11.90 35.27
C ASP A 16 -1.13 -11.19 36.38
N LYS A 17 -2.06 -11.93 37.03
CA LYS A 17 -2.94 -11.43 38.09
C LYS A 17 -2.66 -12.11 39.42
N GLY A 18 -1.97 -11.38 40.30
CA GLY A 18 -1.63 -11.80 41.65
C GLY A 18 -0.13 -11.77 41.92
N ASP A 19 0.30 -12.44 42.97
CA ASP A 19 1.72 -12.69 43.26
C ASP A 19 2.20 -13.94 42.51
N PRO A 20 3.09 -13.81 41.51
CA PRO A 20 3.52 -14.92 40.67
C PRO A 20 4.26 -16.00 41.46
N GLY A 21 5.14 -15.61 42.40
CA GLY A 21 5.88 -16.56 43.21
C GLY A 21 4.96 -17.36 44.14
N ARG A 22 3.94 -16.70 44.67
CA ARG A 22 2.91 -17.35 45.51
C ARG A 22 2.01 -18.28 44.70
N LEU A 23 1.60 -17.89 43.49
CA LEU A 23 0.76 -18.70 42.62
C LEU A 23 1.50 -19.94 42.09
N GLU A 24 2.79 -19.83 41.77
CA GLU A 24 3.63 -20.96 41.38
C GLU A 24 3.78 -21.98 42.53
N TYR A 25 4.00 -21.51 43.75
CA TYR A 25 4.05 -22.36 44.94
C TYR A 25 2.73 -23.10 45.18
N ILE A 26 1.61 -22.40 45.07
CA ILE A 26 0.26 -22.96 45.19
C ILE A 26 0.01 -24.02 44.11
N LEU A 27 0.41 -23.73 42.86
CA LEU A 27 0.29 -24.66 41.74
C LEU A 27 1.09 -25.95 41.98
N GLU A 28 2.32 -25.82 42.48
CA GLU A 28 3.16 -26.96 42.83
C GLU A 28 2.54 -27.81 43.95
N MET A 29 2.00 -27.17 44.99
CA MET A 29 1.33 -27.85 46.10
C MET A 29 0.10 -28.61 45.64
N LEU A 30 -0.73 -27.99 44.80
CA LEU A 30 -1.93 -28.60 44.23
C LEU A 30 -1.60 -29.76 43.29
N THR A 31 -0.54 -29.64 42.48
CA THR A 31 -0.12 -30.70 41.54
C THR A 31 0.42 -31.93 42.29
N LYS A 32 0.92 -31.74 43.53
CA LYS A 32 1.42 -32.80 44.40
C LYS A 32 0.36 -33.34 45.36
N ASP A 33 -0.93 -32.99 45.16
CA ASP A 33 -2.06 -33.34 46.04
C ASP A 33 -1.81 -33.01 47.53
N ARG A 34 -1.08 -31.93 47.80
CA ARG A 34 -0.82 -31.46 49.16
C ARG A 34 -1.89 -30.48 49.60
N ILE A 35 -2.18 -30.50 50.90
CA ILE A 35 -3.14 -29.59 51.52
C ILE A 35 -2.53 -28.18 51.53
N LEU A 36 -3.24 -27.23 50.91
CA LEU A 36 -2.85 -25.82 50.91
C LEU A 36 -2.92 -25.22 52.32
N PRO A 37 -1.98 -24.34 52.71
CA PRO A 37 -2.10 -23.56 53.93
C PRO A 37 -3.37 -22.69 53.93
N LEU A 38 -4.00 -22.49 55.10
CA LEU A 38 -5.19 -21.64 55.26
C LEU A 38 -5.02 -20.22 54.70
N SER A 39 -3.80 -19.67 54.82
CA SER A 39 -3.45 -18.36 54.24
C SER A 39 -3.58 -18.35 52.72
N ASP A 40 -3.16 -19.43 52.05
CA ASP A 40 -3.19 -19.57 50.61
C ASP A 40 -4.59 -19.91 50.10
N GLN A 41 -5.36 -20.70 50.86
CA GLN A 41 -6.77 -20.94 50.56
C GLN A 41 -7.56 -19.62 50.58
N LYS A 42 -7.40 -18.82 51.64
CA LYS A 42 -8.05 -17.51 51.76
C LYS A 42 -7.59 -16.51 50.69
N TYR A 43 -6.32 -16.61 50.26
CA TYR A 43 -5.81 -15.82 49.15
C TYR A 43 -6.51 -16.17 47.84
N LEU A 44 -6.66 -17.47 47.54
CA LEU A 44 -7.37 -17.95 46.36
C LEU A 44 -8.85 -17.57 46.36
N GLU A 45 -9.54 -17.72 47.50
CA GLU A 45 -10.96 -17.34 47.66
C GLU A 45 -11.22 -15.85 47.37
N ASN A 46 -10.25 -14.97 47.61
CA ASN A 46 -10.39 -13.55 47.32
C ASN A 46 -10.03 -13.22 45.86
N ILE A 47 -9.01 -13.87 45.30
CA ILE A 47 -8.44 -13.48 44.01
C ILE A 47 -9.19 -14.13 42.84
N ILE A 48 -9.65 -15.36 42.99
CA ILE A 48 -10.40 -16.09 41.97
C ILE A 48 -11.68 -15.32 41.57
N PRO A 49 -12.61 -14.96 42.48
CA PRO A 49 -13.80 -14.21 42.08
C PRO A 49 -13.50 -12.79 41.58
N LEU A 50 -12.39 -12.17 42.00
CA LEU A 50 -12.03 -10.80 41.58
C LEU A 50 -11.61 -10.72 40.10
N TYR A 51 -10.94 -11.75 39.60
CA TYR A 51 -10.34 -11.81 38.26
C TYR A 51 -10.94 -12.87 37.34
N LEU A 52 -11.40 -13.99 37.90
CA LEU A 52 -12.00 -15.13 37.21
C LEU A 52 -13.48 -15.32 37.56
N GLY A 53 -14.01 -14.58 38.54
CA GLY A 53 -15.46 -14.50 38.76
C GLY A 53 -16.14 -13.85 37.57
N GLU A 54 -17.45 -14.12 37.41
CA GLU A 54 -18.31 -13.50 36.39
C GLU A 54 -18.37 -11.97 36.55
N LYS A 55 -17.29 -11.27 36.20
CA LYS A 55 -17.33 -9.86 35.86
C LYS A 55 -17.89 -9.78 34.45
N ASP A 56 -19.22 -9.70 34.38
CA ASP A 56 -20.05 -9.42 33.20
C ASP A 56 -19.35 -9.72 31.88
N SER A 57 -19.32 -11.00 31.49
CA SER A 57 -18.90 -11.45 30.16
C SER A 57 -19.57 -10.62 29.05
N GLU A 58 -20.79 -10.13 29.29
CA GLU A 58 -21.48 -9.16 28.42
C GLU A 58 -20.74 -7.83 28.27
N SER A 59 -20.20 -7.25 29.35
CA SER A 59 -19.50 -5.96 29.28
C SER A 59 -18.18 -6.06 28.51
N ILE A 60 -17.46 -7.18 28.67
CA ILE A 60 -16.23 -7.47 27.94
C ILE A 60 -16.55 -7.79 26.47
N GLN A 61 -17.58 -8.58 26.20
CA GLN A 61 -18.05 -8.86 24.84
C GLN A 61 -18.47 -7.56 24.12
N ARG A 62 -19.27 -6.70 24.76
CA ARG A 62 -19.67 -5.41 24.19
C ARG A 62 -18.46 -4.50 23.91
N LYS A 63 -17.47 -4.46 24.82
CA LYS A 63 -16.25 -3.67 24.61
C LYS A 63 -15.39 -4.23 23.48
N ASN A 64 -15.30 -5.56 23.38
CA ASN A 64 -14.58 -6.21 22.29
C ASN A 64 -15.30 -6.02 20.95
N GLU A 65 -16.62 -6.15 20.91
CA GLU A 65 -17.45 -5.92 19.73
C GLU A 65 -17.37 -4.46 19.26
N TYR A 66 -17.41 -3.51 20.19
CA TYR A 66 -17.15 -2.09 19.90
C TYR A 66 -15.73 -1.85 19.35
N THR A 67 -14.72 -2.52 19.90
CA THR A 67 -13.34 -2.40 19.41
C THR A 67 -13.20 -3.00 18.02
N ILE A 68 -13.78 -4.18 17.76
CA ILE A 68 -13.76 -4.85 16.47
C ILE A 68 -14.46 -4.01 15.41
N THR A 69 -15.63 -3.46 15.71
CA THR A 69 -16.39 -2.61 14.78
C THR A 69 -15.65 -1.31 14.44
N ASN A 70 -15.00 -0.68 15.43
CA ASN A 70 -14.15 0.49 15.17
C ASN A 70 -12.92 0.15 14.32
N LEU A 71 -12.25 -0.97 14.59
CA LEU A 71 -11.11 -1.43 13.79
C LEU A 71 -11.54 -1.74 12.35
N GLN A 72 -12.68 -2.39 12.15
CA GLN A 72 -13.23 -2.64 10.81
C GLN A 72 -13.51 -1.35 10.06
N LYS A 73 -14.08 -0.34 10.74
CA LYS A 73 -14.35 0.98 10.17
C LYS A 73 -13.07 1.72 9.79
N GLU A 74 -12.03 1.63 10.62
CA GLU A 74 -10.71 2.21 10.35
C GLU A 74 -10.07 1.54 9.13
N VAL A 75 -10.10 0.20 9.05
CA VAL A 75 -9.63 -0.56 7.89
C VAL A 75 -10.38 -0.17 6.62
N GLN A 76 -11.70 -0.01 6.68
CA GLN A 76 -12.50 0.42 5.54
C GLN A 76 -12.12 1.84 5.08
N ASN A 77 -11.97 2.77 6.02
CA ASN A 77 -11.56 4.15 5.74
C ASN A 77 -10.13 4.20 5.13
N LEU A 78 -9.21 3.40 5.63
CA LEU A 78 -7.87 3.26 5.06
C LEU A 78 -7.93 2.71 3.64
N ASN A 79 -8.76 1.70 3.37
CA ASN A 79 -8.93 1.14 2.04
C ASN A 79 -9.50 2.19 1.06
N GLU A 80 -10.50 2.96 1.47
CA GLU A 80 -11.03 4.06 0.65
C GLU A 80 -9.98 5.15 0.36
N LYS A 81 -9.14 5.50 1.35
CA LYS A 81 -8.03 6.42 1.15
C LYS A 81 -6.99 5.87 0.18
N LEU A 82 -6.66 4.59 0.28
CA LEU A 82 -5.74 3.92 -0.64
C LEU A 82 -6.26 3.96 -2.08
N VAL A 83 -7.54 3.64 -2.30
CA VAL A 83 -8.16 3.71 -3.62
C VAL A 83 -8.13 5.14 -4.16
N LYS A 84 -8.41 6.16 -3.34
CA LYS A 84 -8.31 7.57 -3.75
C LYS A 84 -6.87 7.98 -4.10
N LEU A 85 -5.89 7.51 -3.34
CA LEU A 85 -4.47 7.77 -3.62
C LEU A 85 -4.01 7.09 -4.90
N GLU A 86 -4.41 5.84 -5.13
CA GLU A 86 -4.14 5.12 -6.37
C GLU A 86 -4.74 5.87 -7.57
N GLN A 87 -6.03 6.17 -7.53
CA GLN A 87 -6.71 6.88 -8.62
C GLN A 87 -6.11 8.27 -8.86
N SER A 88 -5.79 9.03 -7.82
CA SER A 88 -5.20 10.37 -7.95
C SER A 88 -3.75 10.33 -8.43
N GLY A 89 -2.96 9.35 -7.99
CA GLY A 89 -1.60 9.11 -8.45
C GLY A 89 -1.54 8.74 -9.92
N PHE A 90 -2.36 7.78 -10.36
CA PHE A 90 -2.46 7.37 -11.76
C PHE A 90 -2.98 8.51 -12.66
N LYS A 91 -4.08 9.17 -12.30
CA LYS A 91 -4.70 10.20 -13.14
C LYS A 91 -3.81 11.45 -13.29
N LYS A 92 -3.07 11.83 -12.25
CA LYS A 92 -2.20 13.02 -12.26
C LYS A 92 -0.84 12.76 -12.93
N TYR A 93 -0.27 11.56 -12.77
CA TYR A 93 1.06 11.23 -13.27
C TYR A 93 1.05 10.74 -14.73
N VAL A 94 0.08 9.92 -15.12
CA VAL A 94 0.03 9.31 -16.46
C VAL A 94 -0.49 10.31 -17.51
N GLY A 95 -1.49 11.13 -17.18
CA GLY A 95 -2.13 12.04 -18.14
C GLY A 95 -1.16 13.05 -18.77
N LYS A 96 -0.43 13.82 -17.94
CA LYS A 96 0.48 14.86 -18.44
C LYS A 96 1.66 14.29 -19.25
N LYS A 97 2.23 13.17 -18.80
CA LYS A 97 3.34 12.51 -19.49
C LYS A 97 2.89 11.82 -20.77
N SER A 98 1.71 11.20 -20.76
CA SER A 98 1.11 10.58 -21.94
C SER A 98 0.81 11.61 -23.01
N ILE A 99 0.21 12.76 -22.66
CA ILE A 99 -0.03 13.85 -23.61
C ILE A 99 1.29 14.33 -24.24
N LEU A 100 2.31 14.59 -23.42
CA LEU A 100 3.64 14.97 -23.94
C LEU A 100 4.23 13.90 -24.85
N PHE A 101 4.11 12.62 -24.47
CA PHE A 101 4.57 11.49 -25.28
C PHE A 101 3.84 11.43 -26.63
N PHE A 102 2.51 11.50 -26.63
CA PHE A 102 1.69 11.55 -27.84
C PHE A 102 2.06 12.74 -28.72
N VAL A 103 2.27 13.93 -28.15
CA VAL A 103 2.73 15.10 -28.91
C VAL A 103 4.10 14.86 -29.52
N THR A 104 5.06 14.29 -28.78
CA THR A 104 6.40 13.98 -29.34
C THR A 104 6.33 12.99 -30.49
N VAL A 105 5.56 11.90 -30.32
CA VAL A 105 5.43 10.85 -31.33
C VAL A 105 4.69 11.38 -32.55
N PHE A 106 3.63 12.17 -32.35
CA PHE A 106 2.83 12.75 -33.42
C PHE A 106 3.61 13.79 -34.23
N VAL A 107 4.32 14.71 -33.56
CA VAL A 107 5.19 15.69 -34.22
C VAL A 107 6.37 14.99 -34.88
N GLY A 108 6.95 13.97 -34.24
CA GLY A 108 8.06 13.19 -34.78
C GLY A 108 7.72 12.37 -36.00
N TRP A 109 6.54 11.75 -36.01
CA TRP A 109 6.03 11.05 -37.18
C TRP A 109 5.97 11.95 -38.42
N ASN A 110 5.59 13.21 -38.24
CA ASN A 110 5.51 14.19 -39.33
C ASN A 110 6.87 14.83 -39.64
N ALA A 111 7.77 15.00 -38.66
CA ALA A 111 9.14 15.43 -38.92
C ALA A 111 9.93 14.39 -39.74
N LEU A 112 9.62 13.10 -39.60
CA LEU A 112 10.22 12.03 -40.39
C LEU A 112 9.64 11.90 -41.81
N GLN A 113 8.57 12.65 -42.12
CA GLN A 113 7.89 12.61 -43.41
C GLN A 113 8.84 12.64 -44.63
N PRO A 114 9.78 13.59 -44.82
CA PRO A 114 10.57 13.64 -46.05
C PRO A 114 11.46 12.41 -46.25
N TYR A 115 11.91 11.80 -45.15
CA TYR A 115 12.74 10.60 -45.19
C TYR A 115 11.90 9.36 -45.54
N ILE A 116 10.72 9.24 -44.93
CA ILE A 116 9.83 8.09 -45.12
C ILE A 116 9.03 8.20 -46.42
N ALA A 117 8.58 9.39 -46.80
CA ALA A 117 7.79 9.63 -48.00
C ALA A 117 8.56 9.27 -49.27
N THR A 118 9.89 9.50 -49.30
CA THR A 118 10.74 9.09 -50.41
C THR A 118 10.68 7.57 -50.64
N PHE A 119 10.65 6.80 -49.56
CA PHE A 119 10.53 5.33 -49.62
C PHE A 119 9.09 4.89 -49.91
N LEU A 120 8.09 5.51 -49.30
CA LEU A 120 6.68 5.17 -49.51
C LEU A 120 6.20 5.48 -50.93
N ASN A 121 6.68 6.57 -51.54
CA ASN A 121 6.38 6.93 -52.93
C ASN A 121 6.91 5.91 -53.95
N LEU A 122 7.82 5.02 -53.52
CA LEU A 122 8.31 3.91 -54.36
C LEU A 122 7.30 2.76 -54.45
N ILE A 123 6.38 2.65 -53.48
CA ILE A 123 5.43 1.54 -53.32
C ILE A 123 3.98 2.02 -53.52
N PHE A 124 3.68 3.26 -53.13
CA PHE A 124 2.34 3.85 -53.14
C PHE A 124 2.31 5.14 -53.95
N PRO A 125 1.17 5.46 -54.60
CA PRO A 125 0.99 6.73 -55.29
C PRO A 125 0.96 7.90 -54.30
N SER A 126 1.51 9.03 -54.72
CA SER A 126 1.82 10.20 -53.89
C SER A 126 0.59 10.84 -53.20
N ASN A 127 -0.58 10.70 -53.80
CA ASN A 127 -1.86 11.14 -53.24
C ASN A 127 -2.27 10.37 -51.99
N LEU A 128 -1.90 9.09 -51.87
CA LEU A 128 -2.16 8.29 -50.67
C LEU A 128 -1.13 8.59 -49.59
N VAL A 129 0.13 8.84 -49.97
CA VAL A 129 1.22 9.15 -49.03
C VAL A 129 0.93 10.41 -48.22
N GLN A 130 0.30 11.43 -48.80
CA GLN A 130 -0.11 12.64 -48.06
C GLN A 130 -1.09 12.37 -46.91
N ASN A 131 -1.97 11.37 -47.04
CA ASN A 131 -2.96 11.05 -46.01
C ASN A 131 -2.35 10.35 -44.77
N PHE A 132 -1.13 9.80 -44.89
CA PHE A 132 -0.41 9.20 -43.75
C PHE A 132 0.23 10.25 -42.82
N PHE A 133 0.33 11.49 -43.28
CA PHE A 133 0.97 12.60 -42.55
C PHE A 133 -0.05 13.73 -42.36
N PRO A 134 -0.90 13.68 -41.32
CA PRO A 134 -1.98 14.64 -41.14
C PRO A 134 -1.52 16.09 -40.95
N LEU A 135 -0.29 16.32 -40.46
CA LEU A 135 0.28 17.67 -40.36
C LEU A 135 0.84 18.20 -41.70
N SER A 136 0.96 17.36 -42.74
CA SER A 136 1.41 17.82 -44.07
C SER A 136 0.45 18.80 -44.73
N LEU A 137 -0.83 18.77 -44.34
CA LEU A 137 -1.82 19.77 -44.77
C LEU A 137 -1.62 21.11 -44.02
N LEU A 138 -1.10 21.06 -42.79
CA LEU A 138 -0.82 22.23 -41.94
C LEU A 138 0.54 22.86 -42.24
N THR A 139 1.47 22.16 -42.90
CA THR A 139 2.78 22.72 -43.29
C THR A 139 2.68 23.85 -44.31
N ASN A 140 1.54 24.00 -45.00
CA ASN A 140 1.28 25.19 -45.82
C ASN A 140 1.13 26.48 -44.98
N HIS A 141 0.82 26.35 -43.69
CA HIS A 141 0.70 27.44 -42.73
C HIS A 141 1.86 27.50 -41.72
N LEU A 142 2.57 26.38 -41.52
CA LEU A 142 3.68 26.25 -40.57
C LEU A 142 4.99 25.95 -41.31
N ASN A 143 5.99 26.78 -41.10
CA ASN A 143 7.29 26.65 -41.76
C ASN A 143 7.97 25.31 -41.35
N TYR A 144 8.19 24.40 -42.30
CA TYR A 144 8.78 23.07 -42.08
C TYR A 144 10.06 23.05 -41.20
N PRO A 145 11.06 23.95 -41.38
CA PRO A 145 12.24 23.99 -40.52
C PRO A 145 11.91 24.29 -39.04
N VAL A 146 10.84 25.04 -38.77
CA VAL A 146 10.39 25.31 -37.40
C VAL A 146 9.83 24.03 -36.76
N LEU A 147 9.09 23.22 -37.53
CA LEU A 147 8.54 21.95 -37.05
C LEU A 147 9.67 20.96 -36.70
N GLN A 148 10.70 20.90 -37.54
CA GLN A 148 11.89 20.08 -37.30
C GLN A 148 12.66 20.55 -36.06
N PHE A 149 12.83 21.87 -35.88
CA PHE A 149 13.46 22.43 -34.69
C PHE A 149 12.68 22.10 -33.41
N VAL A 150 11.36 22.27 -33.42
CA VAL A 150 10.49 21.91 -32.30
C VAL A 150 10.64 20.43 -31.94
N PHE A 151 10.66 19.55 -32.95
CA PHE A 151 10.86 18.12 -32.73
C PHE A 151 12.23 17.79 -32.11
N THR A 152 13.31 18.36 -32.64
CA THR A 152 14.67 18.16 -32.11
C THR A 152 14.77 18.65 -30.66
N ALA A 153 14.23 19.83 -30.36
CA ALA A 153 14.16 20.35 -28.99
C ALA A 153 13.38 19.41 -28.06
N MET A 154 12.29 18.83 -28.54
CA MET A 154 11.49 17.85 -27.81
C MET A 154 12.26 16.56 -27.51
N ILE A 155 12.99 15.99 -28.48
CA ILE A 155 13.84 14.81 -28.26
C ILE A 155 14.92 15.12 -27.21
N CYS A 156 15.60 16.26 -27.32
CA CYS A 156 16.59 16.67 -26.34
C CYS A 156 15.98 16.75 -24.93
N ALA A 157 14.79 17.33 -24.78
CA ALA A 157 14.09 17.39 -23.50
C ALA A 157 13.82 15.99 -22.91
N TRP A 158 13.48 15.00 -23.73
CA TRP A 158 13.28 13.61 -23.28
C TRP A 158 14.56 12.96 -22.77
N VAL A 159 15.72 13.22 -23.38
CA VAL A 159 17.02 12.75 -22.89
C VAL A 159 17.31 13.32 -21.51
N PHE A 160 17.09 14.63 -21.31
CA PHE A 160 17.27 15.27 -20.00
C PHE A 160 16.31 14.71 -18.94
N ILE A 161 15.04 14.50 -19.28
CA ILE A 161 14.04 13.91 -18.39
C ILE A 161 14.43 12.47 -18.01
N GLY A 162 14.96 11.69 -18.96
CA GLY A 162 15.45 10.34 -18.73
C GLY A 162 16.63 10.30 -17.75
N ILE A 163 17.60 11.21 -17.90
CA ILE A 163 18.76 11.31 -16.99
C ILE A 163 18.33 11.65 -15.56
N ILE A 164 17.37 12.55 -15.37
CA ILE A 164 16.83 12.92 -14.05
C ILE A 164 16.14 11.73 -13.39
N HIS A 165 15.33 10.96 -14.14
CA HIS A 165 14.71 9.74 -13.62
C HIS A 165 15.73 8.67 -13.26
N LEU A 166 16.77 8.50 -14.09
CA LEU A 166 17.85 7.55 -13.85
C LEU A 166 18.63 7.89 -12.57
N THR A 167 18.96 9.17 -12.36
CA THR A 167 19.63 9.62 -11.12
C THR A 167 18.75 9.45 -9.89
N GLY A 168 17.44 9.73 -9.99
CA GLY A 168 16.47 9.45 -8.91
C GLY A 168 16.38 7.96 -8.57
N PHE A 169 16.36 7.10 -9.58
CA PHE A 169 16.31 5.64 -9.41
C PHE A 169 17.59 5.09 -8.76
N ILE A 170 18.77 5.54 -9.19
CA ILE A 170 20.05 5.14 -8.61
C ILE A 170 20.14 5.60 -7.14
N ARG A 171 19.68 6.82 -6.83
CA ARG A 171 19.68 7.34 -5.46
C ARG A 171 18.76 6.55 -4.53
N SER A 172 17.58 6.14 -5.01
CA SER A 172 16.62 5.32 -4.25
C SER A 172 17.18 3.95 -3.86
N ARG A 173 18.11 3.38 -4.62
CA ARG A 173 18.71 2.08 -4.35
C ARG A 173 19.91 2.13 -3.40
N LYS A 174 20.53 3.29 -3.19
CA LYS A 174 21.68 3.47 -2.29
C LYS A 174 21.30 3.67 -0.83
N THR A 175 20.01 3.81 -0.53
CA THR A 175 19.45 4.03 0.81
C THR A 175 18.80 2.77 1.42
N LEU A 176 19.01 1.61 0.79
CA LEU A 176 18.73 0.26 1.31
C LEU A 176 20.07 -0.40 1.66
#